data_AF-A0A427Y521-F1
#
_entry.id   AF-A0A427Y521-F1
#
_cell.length_a   1.000
_cell.length_b   1.000
_cell.length_c   1.000
_cell.angle_alpha   90.00
_cell.angle_beta   90.00
_cell.angle_gamma   90.00
#
_symmetry.space_group_name_H-M   'P 1'
#
loop_
_entity.id
_entity.type
_entity.pdbx_description
1 polymer ?
#
loop_
_entity_poly.entity_id
_entity_poly.type
_entity_poly.pdbx_seq_one_letter_code
_entity_poly.pdbx_strand_id
1 'polypeptide(L)'
;MAAAVVLPPPPSPMASAPPTLPPTHPLPPVPTHPLPVSTKARPKQPMVRPAPRGPPPPVPAQVAPSAPRALMHEMTLREIDNIVDAHVDDRLDVRFGDMLGQVNDRVDVRLGDVLGHHVNERVDVRVGDMLEVKADDLLDHKLDDRLEDKVDEVLERALDEKLDSRLVLLQQSVDSVHGTVERVMRVANTGFKHVNVEVADVGHAVHGYEARIMVLEQKVEALQDVDKRLKQIEKRLSKAEAREGCACVIM
;
A
#
# COMPACT_ATOMS: atom_id res chain seq x y z
N MET A 1 19.51 -47.40 -19.85
CA MET A 1 18.71 -46.36 -20.55
C MET A 1 18.18 -45.41 -19.49
N ALA A 2 18.84 -44.28 -19.29
CA ALA A 2 18.43 -43.27 -18.32
C ALA A 2 17.57 -42.22 -19.04
N ALA A 3 16.28 -42.16 -18.68
CA ALA A 3 15.36 -41.17 -19.20
C ALA A 3 15.59 -39.84 -18.45
N ALA A 4 16.15 -38.85 -19.15
CA ALA A 4 16.29 -37.50 -18.64
C ALA A 4 14.91 -36.82 -18.66
N VAL A 5 14.38 -36.54 -17.47
CA VAL A 5 13.15 -35.75 -17.28
C VAL A 5 13.50 -34.28 -17.52
N VAL A 6 13.06 -33.76 -18.66
CA VAL A 6 13.17 -32.34 -19.02
C VAL A 6 12.06 -31.59 -18.28
N LEU A 7 12.44 -30.80 -17.28
CA LEU A 7 11.54 -29.87 -16.58
C LEU A 7 11.33 -28.60 -17.43
N PRO A 8 10.10 -28.06 -17.49
CA PRO A 8 9.82 -26.84 -18.22
C PRO A 8 10.43 -25.60 -17.53
N PRO A 9 10.79 -24.56 -18.31
CA PRO A 9 11.39 -23.34 -17.77
C PRO A 9 10.38 -22.53 -16.93
N PRO A 10 10.86 -21.77 -15.93
CA PRO A 10 10.01 -20.95 -15.07
C PRO A 10 9.39 -19.78 -15.86
N PRO A 11 8.19 -19.32 -15.48
CA PRO A 11 7.52 -18.20 -16.12
C PRO A 11 8.28 -16.89 -15.88
N SER A 12 8.47 -16.12 -16.95
CA SER A 12 9.11 -14.80 -16.92
C SER A 12 8.34 -13.81 -16.05
N PRO A 13 9.03 -12.93 -15.29
CA PRO A 13 8.39 -11.91 -14.49
C PRO A 13 7.66 -10.91 -15.39
N MET A 14 6.36 -10.72 -15.13
CA MET A 14 5.54 -9.72 -15.80
C MET A 14 6.07 -8.33 -15.44
N ALA A 15 6.46 -7.57 -16.46
CA ALA A 15 6.87 -6.18 -16.35
C ALA A 15 5.69 -5.33 -15.87
N SER A 16 5.77 -4.84 -14.63
CA SER A 16 4.86 -3.84 -14.09
C SER A 16 4.98 -2.55 -14.90
N ALA A 17 3.88 -2.12 -15.49
CA ALA A 17 3.79 -0.84 -16.18
C ALA A 17 3.96 0.32 -15.18
N PRO A 18 4.68 1.40 -15.53
CA PRO A 18 4.85 2.55 -14.67
C PRO A 18 3.53 3.34 -14.50
N PRO A 19 3.30 3.95 -13.33
CA PRO A 19 2.08 4.71 -13.08
C PRO A 19 2.05 6.00 -13.91
N THR A 20 0.95 6.18 -14.61
CA THR A 20 0.63 7.38 -15.40
C THR A 20 0.38 8.55 -14.44
N LEU A 21 1.20 9.59 -14.52
CA LEU A 21 1.01 10.83 -13.75
C LEU A 21 -0.25 11.58 -14.24
N PRO A 22 -1.08 12.13 -13.33
CA PRO A 22 -2.24 12.91 -13.71
C PRO A 22 -1.84 14.30 -14.25
N PRO A 23 -2.66 14.90 -15.15
CA PRO A 23 -2.37 16.19 -15.75
C PRO A 23 -2.50 17.32 -14.73
N THR A 24 -1.43 18.11 -14.59
CA THR A 24 -1.42 19.37 -13.85
C THR A 24 -2.32 20.41 -14.53
N HIS A 25 -3.40 20.79 -13.86
CA HIS A 25 -4.24 21.93 -14.26
C HIS A 25 -3.55 23.26 -13.90
N PRO A 26 -3.54 24.26 -14.80
CA PRO A 26 -3.02 25.58 -14.49
C PRO A 26 -3.99 26.37 -13.60
N LEU A 27 -3.46 26.99 -12.55
CA LEU A 27 -4.19 27.86 -11.62
C LEU A 27 -4.77 29.10 -12.34
N PRO A 28 -5.97 29.56 -11.97
CA PRO A 28 -6.55 30.79 -12.52
C PRO A 28 -5.88 32.05 -11.92
N PRO A 29 -5.85 33.17 -12.66
CA PRO A 29 -5.22 34.41 -12.20
C PRO A 29 -6.04 35.11 -11.12
N VAL A 30 -5.34 35.60 -10.11
CA VAL A 30 -5.86 36.38 -8.97
C VAL A 30 -6.36 37.76 -9.44
N PRO A 31 -7.60 38.17 -9.10
CA PRO A 31 -8.08 39.51 -9.41
C PRO A 31 -7.54 40.53 -8.40
N THR A 32 -6.78 41.51 -8.89
CA THR A 32 -6.42 42.72 -8.14
C THR A 32 -7.62 43.67 -8.04
N HIS A 33 -8.18 43.81 -6.84
CA HIS A 33 -9.19 44.82 -6.53
C HIS A 33 -8.56 46.22 -6.34
N PRO A 34 -9.17 47.30 -6.86
CA PRO A 34 -8.82 48.66 -6.49
C PRO A 34 -9.59 49.14 -5.26
N LEU A 35 -8.90 49.92 -4.43
CA LEU A 35 -9.35 50.54 -3.18
C LEU A 35 -10.55 51.51 -3.37
N PRO A 36 -11.44 51.65 -2.37
CA PRO A 36 -12.52 52.63 -2.42
C PRO A 36 -12.02 54.05 -2.10
N VAL A 37 -12.37 54.99 -2.97
CA VAL A 37 -12.06 56.42 -2.83
C VAL A 37 -12.99 57.07 -1.80
N SER A 38 -12.33 57.85 -0.96
CA SER A 38 -12.82 58.62 0.18
C SER A 38 -14.05 59.50 -0.11
N THR A 39 -14.89 59.58 0.91
CA THR A 39 -16.06 60.44 1.09
C THR A 39 -15.81 61.91 0.76
N LYS A 40 -16.64 62.47 -0.15
CA LYS A 40 -16.68 63.92 -0.43
C LYS A 40 -17.81 64.58 0.33
N ALA A 41 -17.42 65.49 1.21
CA ALA A 41 -18.26 66.27 2.10
C ALA A 41 -19.29 67.14 1.36
N ARG A 42 -20.49 67.16 1.93
CA ARG A 42 -21.65 67.98 1.58
C ARG A 42 -21.43 69.44 2.02
N PRO A 43 -21.60 70.46 1.16
CA PRO A 43 -21.64 71.85 1.62
C PRO A 43 -23.01 72.16 2.24
N LYS A 44 -23.00 72.70 3.46
CA LYS A 44 -24.17 73.30 4.12
C LYS A 44 -24.55 74.58 3.38
N GLN A 45 -25.78 74.65 2.87
CA GLN A 45 -26.37 75.93 2.44
C GLN A 45 -26.94 76.69 3.63
N PRO A 46 -26.80 78.02 3.70
CA PRO A 46 -27.31 78.85 4.79
C PRO A 46 -28.83 79.06 4.67
N MET A 47 -29.53 78.88 5.79
CA MET A 47 -30.95 79.25 5.93
C MET A 47 -31.11 80.76 5.83
N VAL A 48 -31.77 81.22 4.77
CA VAL A 48 -32.24 82.61 4.63
C VAL A 48 -33.53 82.75 5.45
N ARG A 49 -33.47 83.58 6.51
CA ARG A 49 -34.65 84.03 7.28
C ARG A 49 -35.54 84.91 6.39
N PRO A 50 -36.86 84.67 6.29
CA PRO A 50 -37.77 85.64 5.72
C PRO A 50 -38.08 86.75 6.74
N ALA A 51 -38.05 88.00 6.27
CA ALA A 51 -38.35 89.21 7.02
C ALA A 51 -39.85 89.30 7.42
N PRO A 52 -40.19 90.04 8.49
CA PRO A 52 -41.58 90.23 8.91
C PRO A 52 -42.37 91.09 7.91
N ARG A 53 -43.58 90.62 7.59
CA ARG A 53 -44.57 91.28 6.72
C ARG A 53 -45.09 92.55 7.38
N GLY A 54 -45.14 93.65 6.62
CA GLY A 54 -45.87 94.87 6.99
C GLY A 54 -47.39 94.67 6.99
N PRO A 55 -48.15 95.55 7.65
CA PRO A 55 -49.60 95.44 7.74
C PRO A 55 -50.27 95.70 6.38
N PRO A 56 -51.33 94.96 6.03
CA PRO A 56 -52.08 95.17 4.79
C PRO A 56 -52.93 96.46 4.85
N PRO A 57 -53.17 97.12 3.70
CA PRO A 57 -54.05 98.28 3.61
C PRO A 57 -55.53 97.90 3.81
N PRO A 58 -56.38 98.87 4.24
CA PRO A 58 -57.79 98.63 4.52
C PRO A 58 -58.59 98.34 3.24
N VAL A 59 -59.40 97.27 3.31
CA VAL A 59 -60.34 96.82 2.29
C VAL A 59 -61.56 97.76 2.27
N PRO A 60 -61.99 98.29 1.11
CA PRO A 60 -63.23 99.08 1.03
C PRO A 60 -64.48 98.20 1.17
N ALA A 61 -65.53 98.83 1.68
CA ALA A 61 -66.76 98.24 2.18
C ALA A 61 -67.47 97.28 1.21
N GLN A 62 -68.00 96.22 1.82
CA GLN A 62 -68.81 95.15 1.23
C GLN A 62 -70.04 95.69 0.48
N VAL A 63 -70.13 95.36 -0.79
CA VAL A 63 -71.39 95.35 -1.55
C VAL A 63 -71.97 93.94 -1.44
N ALA A 64 -73.17 93.82 -0.86
CA ALA A 64 -73.89 92.56 -0.71
C ALA A 64 -74.11 91.88 -2.08
N PRO A 65 -73.66 90.63 -2.30
CA PRO A 65 -73.92 89.92 -3.53
C PRO A 65 -75.35 89.35 -3.52
N SER A 66 -76.04 89.56 -4.62
CA SER A 66 -77.33 88.98 -4.94
C SER A 66 -77.26 87.43 -4.99
N ALA A 67 -78.23 86.79 -4.35
CA ALA A 67 -78.32 85.36 -4.09
C ALA A 67 -78.20 84.36 -5.28
N PRO A 68 -78.40 84.70 -6.58
CA PRO A 68 -78.24 83.71 -7.66
C PRO A 68 -76.78 83.37 -8.02
N ARG A 69 -75.80 84.18 -7.63
CA ARG A 69 -74.38 84.00 -8.01
C ARG A 69 -73.61 83.01 -7.14
N ALA A 70 -74.08 82.73 -5.92
CA ALA A 70 -73.39 81.83 -4.98
C ALA A 70 -73.45 80.35 -5.43
N LEU A 71 -74.59 79.90 -5.96
CA LEU A 71 -74.77 78.50 -6.39
C LEU A 71 -73.96 78.15 -7.65
N MET A 72 -73.82 79.09 -8.60
CA MET A 72 -72.94 78.89 -9.76
C MET A 72 -71.46 78.83 -9.35
N HIS A 73 -71.04 79.61 -8.34
CA HIS A 73 -69.68 79.53 -7.82
C HIS A 73 -69.41 78.23 -7.05
N GLU A 74 -70.34 77.73 -6.25
CA GLU A 74 -70.18 76.43 -5.57
C GLU A 74 -70.10 75.25 -6.56
N MET A 75 -70.90 75.26 -7.62
CA MET A 75 -70.84 74.23 -8.67
C MET A 75 -69.49 74.26 -9.40
N THR A 76 -68.99 75.46 -9.73
CA THR A 76 -67.67 75.59 -10.37
C THR A 76 -66.51 75.20 -9.45
N LEU A 77 -66.62 75.42 -8.13
CA LEU A 77 -65.58 75.01 -7.19
C LEU A 77 -65.50 73.49 -7.06
N ARG A 78 -66.64 72.79 -7.03
CA ARG A 78 -66.66 71.31 -7.02
C ARG A 78 -66.08 70.70 -8.29
N GLU A 79 -66.38 71.26 -9.46
CA GLU A 79 -65.79 70.79 -10.72
C GLU A 79 -64.27 71.04 -10.75
N ILE A 80 -63.83 72.19 -10.25
CA ILE A 80 -62.41 72.50 -10.13
C ILE A 80 -61.73 71.55 -9.15
N ASP A 81 -62.32 71.30 -7.98
CA ASP A 81 -61.78 70.36 -6.97
C ASP A 81 -61.66 68.95 -7.56
N ASN A 82 -62.69 68.44 -8.25
CA ASN A 82 -62.64 67.12 -8.88
C ASN A 82 -61.56 67.02 -9.97
N ILE A 83 -61.37 68.06 -10.78
CA ILE A 83 -60.33 68.08 -11.82
C ILE A 83 -58.95 68.18 -11.18
N VAL A 84 -58.80 68.98 -10.13
CA VAL A 84 -57.55 69.15 -9.41
C VAL A 84 -57.19 67.85 -8.69
N ASP A 85 -58.11 67.24 -7.95
CA ASP A 85 -57.91 65.97 -7.25
C ASP A 85 -57.55 64.86 -8.25
N ALA A 86 -58.33 64.67 -9.31
CA ALA A 86 -58.01 63.64 -10.32
C ALA A 86 -56.64 63.89 -10.99
N HIS A 87 -56.35 65.13 -11.38
CA HIS A 87 -55.09 65.44 -12.06
C HIS A 87 -53.88 65.39 -11.13
N VAL A 88 -54.05 65.74 -9.86
CA VAL A 88 -53.01 65.67 -8.84
C VAL A 88 -52.78 64.22 -8.45
N ASP A 89 -53.82 63.46 -8.14
CA ASP A 89 -53.72 62.04 -7.79
C ASP A 89 -53.08 61.24 -8.93
N ASP A 90 -53.56 61.36 -10.17
CA ASP A 90 -52.97 60.63 -11.31
C ASP A 90 -51.48 60.98 -11.51
N ARG A 91 -51.12 62.26 -11.37
CA ARG A 91 -49.72 62.69 -11.51
C ARG A 91 -48.85 62.26 -10.35
N LEU A 92 -49.39 62.25 -9.13
CA LEU A 92 -48.67 61.82 -7.94
C LEU A 92 -48.49 60.30 -7.99
N ASP A 93 -49.54 59.53 -8.32
CA ASP A 93 -49.48 58.07 -8.41
C ASP A 93 -48.50 57.60 -9.47
N VAL A 94 -48.50 58.19 -10.67
CA VAL A 94 -47.52 57.81 -11.71
C VAL A 94 -46.10 58.16 -11.26
N ARG A 95 -45.88 59.37 -10.72
CA ARG A 95 -44.53 59.80 -10.32
C ARG A 95 -44.00 59.04 -9.11
N PHE A 96 -44.85 58.77 -8.11
CA PHE A 96 -44.46 58.02 -6.93
C PHE A 96 -44.34 56.53 -7.26
N GLY A 97 -45.24 55.98 -8.07
CA GLY A 97 -45.15 54.60 -8.56
C GLY A 97 -43.83 54.34 -9.29
N ASP A 98 -43.48 55.18 -10.26
CA ASP A 98 -42.21 55.06 -11.00
C ASP A 98 -40.99 55.23 -10.08
N MET A 99 -41.05 56.18 -9.15
CA MET A 99 -39.96 56.43 -8.21
C MET A 99 -39.77 55.26 -7.24
N LEU A 100 -40.86 54.71 -6.72
CA LEU A 100 -40.84 53.54 -5.84
C LEU A 100 -40.38 52.30 -6.59
N GLY A 101 -40.82 52.10 -7.84
CA GLY A 101 -40.33 51.03 -8.72
C GLY A 101 -38.82 51.11 -8.92
N GLN A 102 -38.29 52.28 -9.31
CA GLN A 102 -36.85 52.47 -9.48
C GLN A 102 -36.05 52.31 -8.18
N VAL A 103 -36.62 52.70 -7.04
CA VAL A 103 -35.98 52.48 -5.73
C VAL A 103 -35.98 50.99 -5.41
N ASN A 104 -37.08 50.28 -5.64
CA ASN A 104 -37.18 48.84 -5.41
C ASN A 104 -36.18 48.07 -6.28
N ASP A 105 -36.13 48.34 -7.59
CA ASP A 105 -35.18 47.70 -8.51
C ASP A 105 -33.72 47.95 -8.09
N ARG A 106 -33.41 49.18 -7.67
CA ARG A 106 -32.05 49.51 -7.18
C ARG A 106 -31.72 48.82 -5.86
N VAL A 107 -32.70 48.67 -4.99
CA VAL A 107 -32.53 47.97 -3.71
C VAL A 107 -32.37 46.48 -3.96
N ASP A 108 -33.20 45.87 -4.80
CA ASP A 108 -33.15 44.45 -5.15
C ASP A 108 -31.82 44.08 -5.81
N VAL A 109 -31.36 44.85 -6.81
CA VAL A 109 -30.06 44.61 -7.44
C VAL A 109 -28.92 44.78 -6.43
N ARG A 110 -28.92 45.86 -5.63
CA ARG A 110 -27.83 46.09 -4.67
C ARG A 110 -27.80 45.06 -3.54
N LEU A 111 -28.97 44.67 -3.02
CA LEU A 111 -29.05 43.65 -1.97
C LEU A 111 -28.73 42.28 -2.55
N GLY A 112 -29.23 41.95 -3.74
CA GLY A 112 -28.90 40.71 -4.44
C GLY A 112 -27.41 40.56 -4.68
N ASP A 113 -26.76 41.60 -5.20
CA ASP A 113 -25.31 41.59 -5.44
C ASP A 113 -24.52 41.52 -4.14
N VAL A 114 -24.83 42.38 -3.16
CA VAL A 114 -24.06 42.44 -1.90
C VAL A 114 -24.28 41.20 -1.05
N LEU A 115 -25.52 40.76 -0.86
CA LEU A 115 -25.81 39.56 -0.07
C LEU A 115 -25.40 38.30 -0.83
N GLY A 116 -25.71 38.21 -2.14
CA GLY A 116 -25.33 37.09 -2.97
C GLY A 116 -23.83 36.86 -2.97
N HIS A 117 -23.04 37.87 -3.35
CA HIS A 117 -21.58 37.71 -3.32
C HIS A 117 -21.06 37.49 -1.91
N HIS A 118 -21.44 38.33 -0.94
CA HIS A 118 -20.78 38.30 0.35
C HIS A 118 -21.15 37.09 1.20
N VAL A 119 -22.39 36.59 1.09
CA VAL A 119 -22.81 35.37 1.77
C VAL A 119 -22.26 34.16 1.03
N ASN A 120 -22.40 34.08 -0.30
CA ASN A 120 -21.95 32.91 -1.04
C ASN A 120 -20.43 32.74 -0.92
N GLU A 121 -19.65 33.81 -1.10
CA GLU A 121 -18.19 33.74 -0.95
C GLU A 121 -17.75 33.38 0.48
N ARG A 122 -18.38 33.96 1.52
CA ARG A 122 -18.04 33.58 2.90
C ARG A 122 -18.44 32.16 3.25
N VAL A 123 -19.59 31.71 2.77
CA VAL A 123 -20.10 30.36 3.05
C VAL A 123 -19.27 29.35 2.29
N ASP A 124 -19.05 29.54 0.99
CA ASP A 124 -18.24 28.63 0.17
C ASP A 124 -16.82 28.50 0.72
N VAL A 125 -16.15 29.61 1.03
CA VAL A 125 -14.79 29.54 1.58
C VAL A 125 -14.79 28.90 2.96
N ARG A 126 -15.61 29.38 3.91
CA ARG A 126 -15.53 28.85 5.29
C ARG A 126 -16.03 27.43 5.42
N VAL A 127 -17.11 27.08 4.72
CA VAL A 127 -17.70 25.74 4.80
C VAL A 127 -16.91 24.79 3.93
N GLY A 128 -16.50 25.20 2.73
CA GLY A 128 -15.63 24.43 1.84
C GLY A 128 -14.32 24.07 2.54
N ASP A 129 -13.55 25.06 2.97
CA ASP A 129 -12.24 24.84 3.62
C ASP A 129 -12.38 23.99 4.89
N MET A 130 -13.41 24.26 5.71
CA MET A 130 -13.61 23.50 6.94
C MET A 130 -14.03 22.05 6.66
N LEU A 131 -14.83 21.80 5.60
CA LEU A 131 -15.23 20.46 5.22
C LEU A 131 -14.06 19.70 4.59
N GLU A 132 -13.29 20.35 3.73
CA GLU A 132 -12.10 19.75 3.09
C GLU A 132 -11.09 19.33 4.15
N VAL A 133 -10.66 20.26 5.03
CA VAL A 133 -9.70 19.95 6.10
C VAL A 133 -10.24 18.86 7.03
N LYS A 134 -11.50 18.92 7.45
CA LYS A 134 -12.06 17.89 8.35
C LYS A 134 -12.24 16.55 7.65
N ALA A 135 -12.58 16.54 6.36
CA ALA A 135 -12.75 15.32 5.60
C ALA A 135 -11.39 14.65 5.41
N ASP A 136 -10.38 15.40 4.98
CA ASP A 136 -9.02 14.91 4.81
C ASP A 136 -8.46 14.41 6.15
N ASP A 137 -8.51 15.21 7.22
CA ASP A 137 -8.03 14.79 8.54
C ASP A 137 -8.74 13.54 9.07
N LEU A 138 -10.06 13.41 8.85
CA LEU A 138 -10.82 12.24 9.31
C LEU A 138 -10.57 11.02 8.44
N LEU A 139 -10.46 11.20 7.13
CA LEU A 139 -10.26 10.11 6.18
C LEU A 139 -8.83 9.59 6.28
N ASP A 140 -7.83 10.46 6.16
CA ASP A 140 -6.42 10.05 6.22
C ASP A 140 -6.14 9.40 7.57
N HIS A 141 -6.32 10.11 8.70
CA HIS A 141 -5.93 9.51 9.98
C HIS A 141 -6.81 8.33 10.40
N LYS A 142 -8.14 8.42 10.33
CA LYS A 142 -8.95 7.32 10.87
C LYS A 142 -9.02 6.12 9.93
N LEU A 143 -8.90 6.31 8.61
CA LEU A 143 -8.84 5.16 7.71
C LEU A 143 -7.44 4.55 7.71
N ASP A 144 -6.37 5.35 7.68
CA ASP A 144 -5.01 4.79 7.73
C ASP A 144 -4.80 4.04 9.04
N ASP A 145 -5.05 4.64 10.21
CA ASP A 145 -4.84 3.97 11.50
C ASP A 145 -5.66 2.66 11.59
N ARG A 146 -6.94 2.69 11.16
CA ARG A 146 -7.80 1.50 11.23
C ARG A 146 -7.49 0.45 10.19
N LEU A 147 -6.98 0.85 9.03
CA LEU A 147 -6.59 -0.08 7.97
C LEU A 147 -5.25 -0.70 8.32
N GLU A 148 -4.27 0.08 8.76
CA GLU A 148 -2.96 -0.38 9.21
C GLU A 148 -3.13 -1.41 10.34
N ASP A 149 -3.81 -1.05 11.43
CA ASP A 149 -4.03 -1.95 12.57
C ASP A 149 -4.72 -3.27 12.16
N LYS A 150 -5.75 -3.20 11.30
CA LYS A 150 -6.50 -4.40 10.89
C LYS A 150 -5.74 -5.25 9.89
N VAL A 151 -5.03 -4.61 8.95
CA VAL A 151 -4.24 -5.31 7.95
C VAL A 151 -3.08 -6.00 8.63
N ASP A 152 -2.41 -5.32 9.56
CA ASP A 152 -1.31 -5.88 10.33
C ASP A 152 -1.78 -7.03 11.22
N GLU A 153 -2.86 -6.87 12.00
CA GLU A 153 -3.36 -7.95 12.87
C GLU A 153 -3.78 -9.19 12.04
N VAL A 154 -4.46 -8.99 10.91
CA VAL A 154 -4.92 -10.10 10.06
C VAL A 154 -3.75 -10.76 9.35
N LEU A 155 -2.78 -9.99 8.84
CA LEU A 155 -1.60 -10.53 8.16
C LEU A 155 -0.68 -11.26 9.14
N GLU A 156 -0.40 -10.68 10.30
CA GLU A 156 0.46 -11.29 11.33
C GLU A 156 -0.15 -12.62 11.77
N ARG A 157 -1.44 -12.64 12.15
CA ARG A 157 -2.11 -13.87 12.57
C ARG A 157 -2.15 -14.94 11.46
N ALA A 158 -2.47 -14.55 10.23
CA ALA A 158 -2.55 -15.50 9.12
C ALA A 158 -1.17 -16.04 8.70
N LEU A 159 -0.12 -15.22 8.79
CA LEU A 159 1.24 -15.64 8.52
C LEU A 159 1.77 -16.55 9.61
N ASP A 160 1.56 -16.20 10.88
CA ASP A 160 1.97 -17.01 12.03
C ASP A 160 1.33 -18.39 11.99
N GLU A 161 0.00 -18.47 11.84
CA GLU A 161 -0.70 -19.77 11.77
C GLU A 161 -0.20 -20.65 10.62
N LYS A 162 0.09 -20.04 9.46
CA LYS A 162 0.57 -20.75 8.27
C LYS A 162 2.03 -21.17 8.41
N LEU A 163 2.87 -20.33 9.00
CA LEU A 163 4.27 -20.63 9.24
C LEU A 163 4.43 -21.70 10.31
N ASP A 164 3.69 -21.60 11.41
CA ASP A 164 3.67 -22.60 12.48
C ASP A 164 3.21 -23.97 11.96
N SER A 165 2.12 -24.00 11.20
CA SER A 165 1.63 -25.24 10.56
C SER A 165 2.69 -25.86 9.64
N ARG A 166 3.42 -25.04 8.86
CA ARG A 166 4.50 -25.52 7.99
C ARG A 166 5.72 -25.98 8.78
N LEU A 167 6.08 -25.29 9.87
CA LEU A 167 7.18 -25.66 10.73
C LEU A 167 6.93 -27.00 11.42
N VAL A 168 5.71 -27.24 11.91
CA VAL A 168 5.32 -28.53 12.49
C VAL A 168 5.43 -29.65 11.46
N LEU A 169 4.95 -29.45 10.22
CA LEU A 169 5.08 -30.45 9.15
C LEU A 169 6.54 -30.70 8.75
N LEU A 170 7.35 -29.65 8.66
CA LEU A 170 8.78 -29.78 8.38
C LEU A 170 9.49 -30.54 9.50
N GLN A 171 9.16 -30.26 10.76
CA GLN A 171 9.72 -30.96 11.91
C GLN A 171 9.37 -32.46 11.86
N GLN A 172 8.11 -32.81 11.58
CA GLN A 172 7.70 -34.21 11.41
C GLN A 172 8.44 -34.92 10.27
N SER A 173 8.69 -34.21 9.16
CA SER A 173 9.48 -34.72 8.04
C SER A 173 10.93 -34.97 8.44
N VAL A 174 11.55 -34.03 9.16
CA VAL A 174 12.91 -34.16 9.69
C VAL A 174 13.02 -35.34 10.66
N ASP A 175 12.06 -35.49 11.58
CA ASP A 175 12.04 -36.61 12.52
C ASP A 175 11.88 -37.97 11.82
N SER A 176 11.06 -38.02 10.77
CA SER A 176 10.91 -39.21 9.91
C SER A 176 12.21 -39.56 9.18
N VAL A 177 12.88 -38.56 8.59
CA VAL A 177 14.18 -38.74 7.94
C VAL A 177 15.22 -39.18 8.96
N HIS A 178 15.27 -38.56 10.14
CA HIS A 178 16.17 -38.97 11.22
C HIS A 178 15.95 -40.43 11.60
N GLY A 179 14.70 -40.86 11.77
CA GLY A 179 14.35 -42.25 12.07
C GLY A 179 14.68 -43.24 10.94
N THR A 180 14.67 -42.82 9.67
CA THR A 180 15.16 -43.67 8.57
C THR A 180 16.68 -43.78 8.57
N VAL A 181 17.40 -42.68 8.77
CA VAL A 181 18.86 -42.65 8.90
C VAL A 181 19.32 -43.52 10.06
N GLU A 182 18.68 -43.42 11.22
CA GLU A 182 19.03 -44.22 12.40
C GLU A 182 18.83 -45.72 12.15
N ARG A 183 17.77 -46.11 11.44
CA ARG A 183 17.55 -47.51 11.01
C ARG A 183 18.63 -47.99 10.05
N VAL A 184 19.00 -47.18 9.05
CA VAL A 184 20.07 -47.51 8.10
C VAL A 184 21.40 -47.67 8.83
N MET A 185 21.74 -46.75 9.75
CA MET A 185 22.95 -46.85 10.56
C MET A 185 22.96 -48.11 11.42
N ARG A 186 21.82 -48.49 12.03
CA ARG A 186 21.71 -49.74 12.79
C ARG A 186 21.99 -50.96 11.91
N VAL A 187 21.37 -51.04 10.73
CA VAL A 187 21.58 -52.14 9.77
C VAL A 187 23.02 -52.20 9.30
N ALA A 188 23.60 -51.05 8.93
CA ALA A 188 25.00 -50.97 8.52
C ALA A 188 25.93 -51.46 9.65
N ASN A 189 25.73 -51.01 10.89
CA ASN A 189 26.54 -51.42 12.03
C ASN A 189 26.42 -52.92 12.30
N THR A 190 25.23 -53.52 12.15
CA THR A 190 25.09 -54.99 12.23
C THR A 190 25.79 -55.72 11.09
N GLY A 191 25.70 -55.20 9.85
CA GLY A 191 26.40 -55.75 8.69
C GLY A 191 27.92 -55.71 8.86
N PHE A 192 28.47 -54.58 9.32
CA PHE A 192 29.90 -54.45 9.63
C PHE A 192 30.35 -55.41 10.71
N LYS A 193 29.53 -55.65 11.75
CA LYS A 193 29.85 -56.66 12.77
C LYS A 193 29.91 -58.07 12.17
N HIS A 194 28.97 -58.44 11.30
CA HIS A 194 29.00 -59.73 10.62
C HIS A 194 30.23 -59.88 9.72
N VAL A 195 30.56 -58.88 8.92
CA VAL A 195 31.77 -58.89 8.08
C VAL A 195 33.03 -59.01 8.93
N ASN A 196 33.12 -58.32 10.06
CA ASN A 196 34.28 -58.44 10.95
C ASN A 196 34.41 -59.84 11.54
N VAL A 197 33.31 -60.52 11.85
CA VAL A 197 33.34 -61.92 12.31
C VAL A 197 33.82 -62.86 11.20
N GLU A 198 33.30 -62.72 9.98
CA GLU A 198 33.75 -63.54 8.83
C GLU A 198 35.23 -63.31 8.52
N VAL A 199 35.71 -62.06 8.58
CA VAL A 199 37.13 -61.73 8.39
C VAL A 199 37.99 -62.36 9.49
N ALA A 200 37.52 -62.38 10.74
CA ALA A 200 38.22 -63.04 11.83
C ALA A 200 38.30 -64.57 11.63
N ASP A 201 37.21 -65.21 11.18
CA ASP A 201 37.17 -66.64 10.87
C ASP A 201 38.11 -67.00 9.72
N VAL A 202 38.15 -66.18 8.66
CA VAL A 202 39.11 -66.33 7.56
C VAL A 202 40.55 -66.14 8.06
N GLY A 203 40.80 -65.16 8.95
CA GLY A 203 42.10 -64.96 9.59
C GLY A 203 42.58 -66.19 10.34
N HIS A 204 41.70 -66.81 11.14
CA HIS A 204 42.00 -68.06 11.85
C HIS A 204 42.28 -69.23 10.88
N ALA A 205 41.52 -69.34 9.79
CA ALA A 205 41.76 -70.36 8.77
C ALA A 205 43.13 -70.17 8.09
N VAL A 206 43.48 -68.94 7.71
CA VAL A 206 44.78 -68.60 7.10
C VAL A 206 45.94 -68.95 8.02
N HIS A 207 45.89 -68.57 9.30
CA HIS A 207 46.89 -68.98 10.29
C HIS A 207 47.01 -70.50 10.44
N GLY A 208 45.87 -71.21 10.37
CA GLY A 208 45.86 -72.67 10.35
C GLY A 208 46.57 -73.27 9.13
N TYR A 209 46.42 -72.66 7.95
CA TYR A 209 47.14 -73.06 6.75
C TYR A 209 48.64 -72.74 6.83
N GLU A 210 49.03 -71.57 7.33
CA GLU A 210 50.44 -71.21 7.56
C GLU A 210 51.12 -72.23 8.49
N ALA A 211 50.45 -72.62 9.59
CA ALA A 211 50.96 -73.64 10.50
C ALA A 211 51.16 -75.00 9.80
N ARG A 212 50.24 -75.39 8.91
CA ARG A 212 50.37 -76.63 8.12
C ARG A 212 51.49 -76.55 7.09
N ILE A 213 51.68 -75.38 6.46
CA ILE A 213 52.77 -75.15 5.51
C ILE A 213 54.12 -75.29 6.23
N MET A 214 54.30 -74.68 7.41
CA MET A 214 55.52 -74.83 8.20
C MET A 214 55.83 -76.30 8.52
N VAL A 215 54.82 -77.10 8.88
CA VAL A 215 55.00 -78.55 9.13
C VAL A 215 55.40 -79.30 7.84
N LEU A 216 54.83 -78.93 6.69
CA LEU A 216 55.19 -79.53 5.41
C LEU A 216 56.61 -79.16 4.99
N GLU A 217 57.02 -77.91 5.17
CA GLU A 217 58.40 -77.45 4.93
C GLU A 217 59.39 -78.25 5.77
N GLN A 218 59.12 -78.43 7.07
CA GLN A 218 59.95 -79.24 7.95
C GLN A 218 60.04 -80.71 7.49
N LYS A 219 58.94 -81.29 6.97
CA LYS A 219 58.96 -82.64 6.40
C LYS A 219 59.76 -82.72 5.10
N VAL A 220 59.68 -81.70 4.25
CA VAL A 220 60.49 -81.63 3.02
C VAL A 220 61.97 -81.57 3.37
N GLU A 221 62.38 -80.79 4.37
CA GLU A 221 63.76 -80.77 4.86
C GLU A 221 64.20 -82.15 5.38
N ALA A 222 63.35 -82.84 6.14
CA ALA A 222 63.64 -84.19 6.62
C ALA A 222 63.81 -85.20 5.45
N LEU A 223 62.97 -85.10 4.41
CA LEU A 223 63.11 -85.92 3.20
C LEU A 223 64.39 -85.61 2.42
N GLN A 224 64.80 -84.35 2.34
CA GLN A 224 66.08 -83.97 1.75
C GLN A 224 67.28 -84.56 2.51
N ASP A 225 67.19 -84.68 3.83
CA ASP A 225 68.23 -85.34 4.64
C ASP A 225 68.29 -86.85 4.36
N VAL A 226 67.13 -87.50 4.22
CA VAL A 226 67.05 -88.91 3.82
C VAL A 226 67.67 -89.14 2.43
N ASP A 227 67.39 -88.27 1.45
CA ASP A 227 67.99 -88.34 0.10
C ASP A 227 69.52 -88.19 0.15
N LYS A 228 70.04 -87.24 0.95
CA LYS A 228 71.49 -87.09 1.17
C LYS A 228 72.10 -88.38 1.73
N ARG A 229 71.44 -89.02 2.70
CA ARG A 229 71.90 -90.29 3.29
C ARG A 229 71.85 -91.45 2.28
N LEU A 230 70.81 -91.53 1.45
CA LEU A 230 70.71 -92.51 0.36
C LEU A 230 71.85 -92.36 -0.65
N LYS A 231 72.09 -91.14 -1.14
CA LYS A 231 73.24 -90.83 -2.02
C LYS A 231 74.58 -91.21 -1.40
N GLN A 232 74.72 -91.04 -0.09
CA GLN A 232 75.92 -91.46 0.64
C GLN A 232 76.05 -92.99 0.70
N ILE A 233 74.95 -93.71 0.91
CA ILE A 233 74.91 -95.18 0.88
C ILE A 233 75.25 -95.71 -0.51
N GLU A 234 74.63 -95.18 -1.57
CA GLU A 234 74.93 -95.54 -2.96
C GLU A 234 76.42 -95.36 -3.26
N LYS A 235 76.99 -94.21 -2.90
CA LYS A 235 78.43 -93.95 -3.07
C LYS A 235 79.32 -94.96 -2.32
N ARG A 236 78.89 -95.43 -1.14
CA ARG A 236 79.61 -96.47 -0.39
C ARG A 236 79.46 -97.84 -1.05
N LEU A 237 78.28 -98.15 -1.59
CA LEU A 237 78.00 -99.39 -2.29
C LEU A 237 78.85 -99.50 -3.57
N SER A 238 78.86 -98.47 -4.42
CA SER A 238 79.69 -98.43 -5.64
C SER A 238 81.19 -98.60 -5.33
N LYS A 239 81.65 -98.07 -4.18
CA LYS A 239 83.04 -98.25 -3.73
C LYS A 239 83.32 -99.68 -3.23
N ALA A 240 82.33 -100.35 -2.65
CA ALA A 240 82.45 -101.75 -2.22
C ALA A 240 82.45 -102.69 -3.44
N GLU A 241 81.55 -102.49 -4.40
CA GLU A 241 81.50 -103.25 -5.66
C GLU A 241 82.81 -103.13 -6.44
N ALA A 242 83.40 -101.94 -6.52
CA ALA A 242 84.71 -101.74 -7.15
C ALA A 242 85.85 -102.52 -6.44
N ARG A 243 85.73 -102.76 -5.12
CA ARG A 243 86.71 -103.57 -4.37
C ARG A 243 86.52 -105.06 -4.61
N GLU A 244 85.28 -105.55 -4.67
CA GLU A 244 84.98 -106.95 -4.98
C GLU A 244 85.34 -107.32 -6.42
N GLY A 245 85.09 -106.43 -7.38
CA GLY A 245 85.50 -106.62 -8.78
C GLY A 245 87.02 -106.77 -8.95
N CYS A 246 87.83 -106.07 -8.15
CA CYS A 246 89.28 -106.25 -8.13
C CYS A 246 89.72 -107.57 -7.48
N ALA A 247 88.94 -108.13 -6.55
CA ALA A 247 89.28 -109.40 -5.90
C ALA A 247 89.11 -110.61 -6.84
N CYS A 248 88.12 -110.56 -7.75
CA CYS A 248 87.90 -111.61 -8.75
C CYS A 248 88.92 -111.64 -9.91
N VAL A 249 89.75 -110.59 -10.08
CA VAL A 249 90.79 -110.54 -11.13
C VAL A 249 92.15 -111.04 -10.61
N ILE A 250 92.29 -111.25 -9.30
CA ILE A 250 93.55 -111.68 -8.66
C ILE A 250 93.56 -113.19 -8.32
N MET A 251 92.43 -113.89 -8.45
CA MET A 251 92.36 -115.36 -8.37
C MET A 251 92.25 -115.99 -9.75
#